data_AF-A0A367YWX7-F1
#
_entry.id   AF-A0A367YWX7-F1
#
_cell.length_a   1.000
_cell.length_b   1.000
_cell.length_c   1.000
_cell.angle_alpha   90.00
_cell.angle_beta   90.00
_cell.angle_gamma   90.00
#
_symmetry.space_group_name_H-M   'P 1'
#
loop_
_entity.id
_entity.type
_entity.pdbx_description
1 polymer ?
#
loop_
_entity_poly.entity_id
_entity_poly.type
_entity_poly.pdbx_seq_one_letter_code
_entity_poly.pdbx_strand_id
1 'polypeptide(L)'
;MFAGWAESELWHDGPIPYEAARLDASLVTRLQEWANEHYRAYAEQGDSPTGTRDRLAHHGVALAQEVAQQLGDGFIVEVDDPTHPGRLRLRGDGRPASPEAAAALRARAINARARQEQLRKSAQDRTYYWTASSSTAGPAGADDGAEARPE
;
A
#
# COMPACT_ATOMS: atom_id res chain seq x y z
N MET A 1 10.78 -5.75 -8.93
CA MET A 1 11.60 -6.12 -7.77
C MET A 1 10.61 -6.54 -6.68
N PHE A 2 10.52 -7.83 -6.37
CA PHE A 2 9.52 -8.37 -5.43
C PHE A 2 10.00 -8.12 -4.00
N ALA A 3 9.45 -7.09 -3.37
CA ALA A 3 9.80 -6.65 -2.03
C ALA A 3 9.05 -7.49 -0.98
N GLY A 4 9.65 -8.57 -0.49
CA GLY A 4 9.21 -9.29 0.71
C GLY A 4 9.59 -8.59 2.03
N TRP A 5 9.63 -7.25 2.06
CA TRP A 5 10.30 -6.47 3.11
C TRP A 5 9.48 -5.25 3.53
N ALA A 6 8.17 -5.38 3.70
CA ALA A 6 7.46 -4.33 4.42
C ALA A 6 7.99 -4.35 5.86
N GLU A 7 8.72 -3.31 6.28
CA GLU A 7 9.17 -3.15 7.68
C GLU A 7 8.00 -3.14 8.68
N SER A 8 6.76 -3.07 8.17
CA SER A 8 5.53 -3.10 8.92
C SER A 8 4.34 -3.52 8.05
N GLU A 9 3.41 -4.24 8.67
CA GLU A 9 2.10 -4.59 8.10
C GLU A 9 1.08 -3.45 8.22
N LEU A 10 1.46 -2.32 8.82
CA LEU A 10 0.63 -1.12 8.91
C LEU A 10 0.92 -0.18 7.75
N TRP A 11 -0.13 0.24 7.05
CA TRP A 11 -0.02 1.05 5.83
C TRP A 11 -0.90 2.29 5.88
N HIS A 12 -0.30 3.45 5.58
CA HIS A 12 -1.00 4.70 5.28
C HIS A 12 -0.09 5.58 4.43
N ASP A 13 -0.40 5.67 3.13
CA ASP A 13 0.44 6.31 2.09
C ASP A 13 1.88 5.79 2.09
N GLY A 14 2.04 4.49 2.36
CA GLY A 14 3.31 3.77 2.56
C GLY A 14 3.35 3.04 3.91
N PRO A 15 4.35 2.16 4.13
CA PRO A 15 4.50 1.44 5.38
C PRO A 15 4.71 2.41 6.55
N ILE A 16 4.17 2.05 7.71
CA ILE A 16 4.31 2.79 8.96
C ILE A 16 5.20 1.98 9.89
N PRO A 17 6.44 2.41 10.18
CA PRO A 17 7.31 1.75 11.16
C PRO A 17 6.61 1.60 12.50
N TYR A 18 6.76 0.45 13.18
CA TYR A 18 6.03 0.17 14.43
C TYR A 18 6.35 1.19 15.53
N GLU A 19 7.59 1.68 15.58
CA GLU A 19 8.03 2.71 16.52
C GLU A 19 7.29 4.03 16.28
N ALA A 20 7.00 4.35 15.01
CA ALA A 20 6.25 5.52 14.63
C ALA A 20 4.74 5.35 14.84
N ALA A 21 4.24 4.11 14.82
CA ALA A 21 2.84 3.80 15.08
C ALA A 21 2.46 3.96 16.55
N ARG A 22 3.42 3.84 17.47
CA ARG A 22 3.23 4.00 18.93
C ARG A 22 2.15 3.07 19.49
N LEU A 23 1.92 1.94 18.83
CA LEU A 23 1.07 0.86 19.35
C LEU A 23 1.73 0.22 20.57
N ASP A 24 0.93 -0.45 21.38
CA ASP A 24 1.45 -1.19 22.53
C ASP A 24 2.47 -2.24 22.08
N ALA A 25 3.59 -2.33 22.81
CA ALA A 25 4.71 -3.20 22.44
C ALA A 25 4.31 -4.67 22.27
N SER A 26 3.38 -5.17 23.10
CA SER A 26 2.88 -6.54 23.01
C SER A 26 2.03 -6.80 21.76
N LEU A 27 1.34 -5.79 21.23
CA LEU A 27 0.64 -5.90 19.96
C LEU A 27 1.63 -5.86 18.80
N VAL A 28 2.66 -5.00 18.87
CA VAL A 28 3.74 -4.95 17.87
C VAL A 28 4.44 -6.31 17.75
N THR A 29 4.84 -6.92 18.88
CA THR A 29 5.46 -8.25 18.87
C THR A 29 4.58 -9.28 18.18
N ARG A 30 3.29 -9.34 18.49
CA ARG A 30 2.36 -10.30 17.87
C ARG A 30 2.13 -10.03 16.39
N LEU A 31 2.08 -8.77 15.97
CA LEU A 31 2.01 -8.40 14.55
C LEU A 31 3.27 -8.87 13.79
N GLN A 32 4.45 -8.70 14.38
CA GLN A 32 5.71 -9.16 13.80
C GLN A 32 5.80 -10.69 13.74
N GLU A 33 5.38 -11.38 14.79
CA GLU A 33 5.30 -12.85 14.82
C GLU A 33 4.36 -13.38 13.75
N TRP A 34 3.15 -12.81 13.66
CA TRP A 34 2.17 -13.15 12.63
C TRP A 34 2.72 -12.91 11.22
N ALA A 35 3.35 -11.75 10.97
CA ALA A 35 3.95 -11.43 9.69
C ALA A 35 5.02 -12.46 9.30
N ASN A 36 5.91 -12.81 10.24
CA ASN A 36 6.95 -13.81 10.02
C ASN A 36 6.36 -15.19 9.69
N GLU A 37 5.31 -15.63 10.40
CA GLU A 37 4.61 -16.88 10.10
C GLU A 37 3.94 -16.83 8.72
N HIS A 38 3.28 -15.72 8.39
CA HIS A 38 2.62 -15.51 7.11
C HIS A 38 3.63 -15.56 5.96
N TYR A 39 4.78 -14.89 6.08
CA TYR A 39 5.84 -14.93 5.09
C TYR A 39 6.47 -16.32 4.95
N ARG A 40 6.67 -17.06 6.05
CA ARG A 40 7.18 -18.44 5.98
C ARG A 40 6.21 -19.35 5.24
N ALA A 41 4.92 -19.29 5.57
CA ALA A 41 3.89 -20.05 4.88
C ALA A 41 3.80 -19.71 3.38
N TYR A 42 4.09 -18.45 3.02
CA TYR A 42 4.16 -18.03 1.63
C TYR A 42 5.45 -18.46 0.93
N ALA A 43 6.60 -18.46 1.61
CA ALA A 43 7.89 -18.87 1.05
C ALA A 43 7.93 -20.38 0.74
N GLU A 44 7.18 -21.19 1.48
CA GLU A 44 7.02 -22.63 1.27
C GLU A 44 6.05 -22.97 0.12
N GLN A 45 6.00 -22.14 -0.94
CA GLN A 45 5.03 -22.24 -2.05
C GLN A 45 4.91 -23.68 -2.59
N GLY A 46 3.81 -24.35 -2.26
CA GLY A 46 3.48 -25.69 -2.75
C GLY A 46 2.80 -26.57 -1.69
N ASP A 47 3.27 -26.49 -0.43
CA ASP A 47 2.91 -27.49 0.60
C ASP A 47 2.15 -26.93 1.81
N SER A 48 2.02 -25.61 1.96
CA SER A 48 1.26 -25.04 3.08
C SER A 48 -0.21 -25.48 2.99
N PRO A 49 -0.71 -26.31 3.92
CA PRO A 49 -2.07 -26.81 3.88
C PRO A 49 -3.07 -25.65 3.91
N THR A 50 -4.21 -25.79 3.22
CA THR A 50 -5.28 -24.77 3.20
C THR A 50 -5.63 -24.28 4.61
N GLY A 51 -5.67 -25.18 5.60
CA GLY A 51 -5.95 -24.84 6.99
C GLY A 51 -4.91 -23.90 7.64
N THR A 52 -3.64 -23.91 7.19
CA THR A 52 -2.62 -22.96 7.69
C THR A 52 -2.91 -21.55 7.20
N ARG A 53 -3.29 -21.40 5.92
CA ARG A 53 -3.60 -20.08 5.33
C ARG A 53 -4.85 -19.49 5.96
N ASP A 54 -5.90 -20.30 6.11
CA ASP A 54 -7.14 -19.85 6.75
C ASP A 54 -6.88 -19.42 8.19
N ARG A 55 -6.13 -20.21 8.97
CA ARG A 55 -5.76 -19.84 10.35
C ARG A 55 -5.00 -18.53 10.42
N LEU A 56 -4.01 -18.33 9.55
CA LEU A 56 -3.22 -17.09 9.50
C LEU A 56 -4.09 -15.88 9.13
N ALA A 57 -5.04 -16.04 8.20
CA ALA A 57 -5.95 -14.97 7.85
C ALA A 57 -6.86 -14.58 9.02
N HIS A 58 -7.48 -15.55 9.72
CA HIS A 58 -8.30 -15.27 10.90
C HIS A 58 -7.48 -14.61 12.02
N HIS A 59 -6.24 -15.05 12.23
CA HIS A 59 -5.35 -14.41 13.20
C HIS A 59 -5.02 -12.96 12.81
N GLY A 60 -4.77 -12.69 11.52
CA GLY A 60 -4.53 -11.34 11.01
C GLY A 60 -5.73 -10.41 11.24
N VAL A 61 -6.95 -10.90 11.01
CA VAL A 61 -8.19 -10.15 11.29
C VAL A 61 -8.32 -9.83 12.78
N ALA A 62 -8.02 -10.80 13.66
CA ALA A 62 -8.05 -10.57 15.11
C ALA A 62 -7.04 -9.48 15.54
N LEU A 63 -5.81 -9.53 15.02
CA LEU A 63 -4.81 -8.50 15.28
C LEU A 63 -5.23 -7.12 14.73
N ALA A 64 -5.86 -7.08 13.55
CA ALA A 64 -6.40 -5.84 13.00
C ALA A 64 -7.52 -5.25 13.87
N GLN A 65 -8.36 -6.07 14.49
CA GLN A 65 -9.35 -5.61 15.45
C GLN A 65 -8.70 -5.01 16.70
N GLU A 66 -7.61 -5.60 17.19
CA GLU A 66 -6.87 -5.04 18.33
C GLU A 66 -6.19 -3.70 17.99
N VAL A 67 -5.63 -3.58 16.77
CA VAL A 67 -5.16 -2.29 16.26
C VAL A 67 -6.31 -1.28 16.26
N ALA A 68 -7.48 -1.65 15.74
CA ALA A 68 -8.64 -0.76 15.73
C ALA A 68 -9.03 -0.30 17.14
N GLN A 69 -9.00 -1.19 18.14
CA GLN A 69 -9.29 -0.83 19.54
C GLN A 69 -8.23 0.12 20.15
N GLN A 70 -6.95 -0.05 19.82
CA GLN A 70 -5.92 0.90 20.25
C GLN A 70 -6.14 2.30 19.68
N LEU A 71 -6.66 2.39 18.45
CA LEU A 71 -6.90 3.66 17.75
C LEU A 71 -8.25 4.30 18.08
N GLY A 72 -9.23 3.52 18.54
CA GLY A 72 -10.58 3.97 18.86
C GLY A 72 -11.45 4.24 17.63
N ASP A 73 -12.55 4.96 17.84
CA ASP A 73 -13.59 5.18 16.82
C ASP A 73 -13.22 6.18 15.72
N GLY A 74 -12.17 6.97 15.94
CA GLY A 74 -11.68 7.98 15.00
C GLY A 74 -10.98 7.43 13.77
N PHE A 75 -10.76 6.12 13.71
CA PHE A 75 -10.04 5.44 12.63
C PHE A 75 -10.86 4.31 12.01
N ILE A 76 -10.50 3.95 10.78
CA ILE A 76 -10.96 2.73 10.13
C ILE A 76 -9.70 1.94 9.79
N VAL A 77 -9.62 0.70 10.28
CA VAL A 77 -8.57 -0.25 9.94
C VAL A 77 -9.12 -1.17 8.86
N GLU A 78 -8.43 -1.28 7.74
CA GLU A 78 -8.82 -2.16 6.64
C GLU A 78 -7.89 -3.37 6.59
N VAL A 79 -8.47 -4.56 6.52
CA VAL A 79 -7.74 -5.83 6.45
C VAL A 79 -8.34 -6.71 5.36
N ASP A 80 -7.49 -7.44 4.64
CA ASP A 80 -7.94 -8.45 3.67
C ASP A 80 -8.42 -9.70 4.43
N ASP A 81 -9.65 -10.12 4.19
CA ASP A 81 -10.24 -11.33 4.78
C ASP A 81 -10.65 -12.28 3.65
N PRO A 82 -10.07 -13.51 3.56
CA PRO A 82 -10.37 -14.44 2.49
C PRO A 82 -11.82 -14.94 2.51
N THR A 83 -12.55 -14.75 3.61
CA THR A 83 -13.96 -15.17 3.75
C THR A 83 -14.94 -14.11 3.27
N HIS A 84 -14.50 -12.87 3.03
CA HIS A 84 -15.34 -11.76 2.60
C HIS A 84 -14.89 -11.20 1.24
N PRO A 85 -15.82 -10.90 0.32
CA PRO A 85 -15.47 -10.21 -0.92
C PRO A 85 -15.07 -8.75 -0.61
N GLY A 86 -13.75 -8.48 -0.61
CA GLY A 86 -13.17 -7.15 -0.40
C GLY A 86 -12.47 -6.99 0.96
N ARG A 87 -12.16 -5.74 1.31
CA ARG A 87 -11.51 -5.43 2.59
C ARG A 87 -12.53 -5.32 3.71
N LEU A 88 -12.28 -6.03 4.80
CA LEU A 88 -12.99 -5.87 6.05
C LEU A 88 -12.59 -4.54 6.68
N ARG A 89 -13.57 -3.75 7.11
CA ARG A 89 -13.37 -2.42 7.70
C ARG A 89 -13.72 -2.48 9.18
N LEU A 90 -12.71 -2.35 10.02
CA LEU A 90 -12.80 -2.45 11.47
C LEU A 90 -12.68 -1.07 12.11
N ARG A 91 -13.39 -0.89 13.22
CA ARG A 91 -13.34 0.33 14.03
C ARG A 91 -13.31 -0.06 15.50
N GLY A 92 -12.51 0.67 16.29
CA GLY A 92 -12.51 0.50 17.75
C GLY A 92 -13.73 1.14 18.39
N ASP A 93 -14.07 0.69 19.58
CA ASP A 93 -15.24 1.19 20.29
C ASP A 93 -14.87 2.40 21.16
N GLY A 94 -15.35 3.59 20.76
CA GLY A 94 -15.20 4.81 21.53
C GLY A 94 -13.74 5.26 21.69
N ARG A 95 -13.31 5.46 22.95
CA ARG A 95 -12.01 6.07 23.26
C ARG A 95 -10.85 5.12 22.89
N PRO A 96 -9.77 5.61 22.26
CA PRO A 96 -8.58 4.80 21.99
C PRO A 96 -8.01 4.16 23.26
N ALA A 97 -7.75 2.86 23.21
CA ALA A 97 -7.01 2.17 24.28
C ALA A 97 -5.56 2.65 24.36
N SER A 98 -4.98 3.10 23.24
CA SER A 98 -3.68 3.80 23.20
C SER A 98 -3.84 5.20 22.63
N PRO A 99 -4.04 6.23 23.49
CA PRO A 99 -4.15 7.61 23.05
C PRO A 99 -2.92 8.11 22.28
N GLU A 100 -1.72 7.60 22.62
CA GLU A 100 -0.48 7.93 21.92
C GLU A 100 -0.48 7.43 20.48
N ALA A 101 -0.87 6.16 20.25
CA ALA A 101 -1.01 5.60 18.91
C ALA A 101 -2.00 6.41 18.05
N ALA A 102 -3.18 6.68 18.62
CA ALA A 102 -4.21 7.47 17.97
C ALA A 102 -3.75 8.91 17.67
N ALA A 103 -2.90 9.51 18.50
CA ALA A 103 -2.33 10.84 18.24
C ALA A 103 -1.27 10.80 17.13
N ALA A 104 -0.35 9.83 17.18
CA ALA A 104 0.72 9.66 16.19
C ALA A 104 0.15 9.45 14.77
N LEU A 105 -0.86 8.58 14.65
CA LEU A 105 -1.50 8.28 13.36
C LEU A 105 -2.36 9.44 12.85
N ARG A 106 -3.03 10.20 13.73
CA ARG A 106 -3.72 11.44 13.34
C ARG A 106 -2.75 12.46 12.78
N ALA A 107 -1.63 12.70 13.47
CA ALA A 107 -0.59 13.61 13.00
C ALA A 107 -0.04 13.20 11.64
N ARG A 108 0.20 11.90 11.43
CA ARG A 108 0.61 11.36 10.12
C ARG A 108 -0.43 11.62 9.04
N ALA A 109 -1.71 11.34 9.29
CA ALA A 109 -2.79 11.54 8.32
C ALA A 109 -2.93 13.02 7.93
N ILE A 110 -2.81 13.95 8.89
CA ILE A 110 -2.81 15.40 8.64
C ILE A 110 -1.64 15.79 7.73
N ASN A 111 -0.43 15.32 8.05
CA ASN A 111 0.78 15.61 7.27
C ASN A 111 0.70 15.04 5.85
N ALA A 112 0.16 13.82 5.70
CA ALA A 112 -0.03 13.19 4.41
C ALA A 112 -1.00 13.98 3.52
N ARG A 113 -2.12 14.43 4.08
CA ARG A 113 -3.09 15.29 3.38
C ARG A 113 -2.46 16.62 2.96
N ALA A 114 -1.67 17.25 3.83
CA ALA A 114 -0.96 18.48 3.51
C ALA A 114 0.03 18.29 2.35
N ARG A 115 0.77 17.17 2.33
CA ARG A 115 1.68 16.82 1.23
C ARG A 115 0.93 16.57 -0.09
N GLN A 116 -0.17 15.84 -0.05
CA GLN A 116 -1.00 15.60 -1.24
C GLN A 116 -1.55 16.91 -1.82
N GLU A 117 -1.99 17.83 -0.96
CA GLU A 117 -2.46 19.15 -1.39
C GLU A 117 -1.34 19.99 -2.03
N GLN A 118 -0.12 19.95 -1.46
CA GLN A 118 1.05 20.61 -2.05
C GLN A 118 1.37 20.04 -3.45
N LEU A 119 1.40 18.70 -3.58
CA LEU A 119 1.62 18.05 -4.87
C LEU A 119 0.54 18.40 -5.89
N ARG A 120 -0.72 18.47 -5.47
CA ARG A 120 -1.85 18.88 -6.32
C ARG A 120 -1.69 20.32 -6.81
N LYS A 121 -1.33 21.26 -5.93
CA LYS A 121 -1.07 22.66 -6.29
C LYS A 121 0.11 22.78 -7.25
N SER A 122 1.22 22.08 -7.00
CA SER A 122 2.38 22.08 -7.90
C SER A 122 2.07 21.45 -9.27
N ALA A 123 1.20 20.45 -9.33
CA ALA A 123 0.74 19.87 -10.59
C ALA A 123 -0.13 20.85 -11.38
N GLN A 124 -1.00 21.61 -10.70
CA GLN A 124 -1.81 22.66 -11.31
C GLN A 124 -0.96 23.83 -11.83
N ASP A 125 0.09 24.22 -11.09
CA ASP A 125 1.03 25.28 -11.52
C ASP A 125 1.88 24.85 -12.73
N ARG A 126 2.09 23.54 -12.91
CA ARG A 126 2.77 22.96 -14.08
C ARG A 126 1.87 22.78 -15.32
N THR A 127 0.62 23.26 -15.29
CA THR A 127 -0.34 23.14 -16.41
C THR A 127 0.00 24.07 -17.61
N TYR A 128 1.11 24.83 -17.56
CA TYR A 128 1.53 25.72 -18.65
C TYR A 128 2.74 25.22 -19.46
N TYR A 129 2.89 23.90 -19.68
CA TYR A 129 3.91 23.41 -20.61
C TYR A 129 3.31 22.45 -21.64
N TRP A 130 3.44 22.84 -22.90
CA TRP A 130 3.17 22.00 -24.07
C TRP A 130 4.18 20.86 -24.12
N THR A 131 3.71 19.61 -24.17
CA THR A 131 4.56 18.47 -24.48
C THR A 131 4.64 18.32 -26.00
N ALA A 132 5.86 18.42 -26.55
CA ALA A 132 6.13 18.05 -27.94
C ALA A 132 6.56 16.58 -27.97
N SER A 133 5.73 15.72 -28.53
CA SER A 133 6.10 14.34 -28.84
C SER A 133 6.61 14.29 -30.27
N SER A 134 7.90 13.98 -30.48
CA SER A 134 8.39 13.61 -31.81
C SER A 134 7.89 12.20 -32.13
N SER A 135 6.94 12.09 -33.05
CA SER A 135 6.67 10.80 -33.67
C SER A 135 7.89 10.48 -34.53
N THR A 136 8.73 9.55 -34.10
CA THR A 136 9.73 8.93 -34.99
C THR A 136 8.99 8.07 -36.00
N ALA A 137 8.36 8.72 -36.98
CA ALA A 137 8.20 8.14 -38.30
C ALA A 137 9.61 8.02 -38.86
N GLY A 138 10.13 6.79 -38.88
CA GLY A 138 11.43 6.52 -39.48
C GLY A 138 11.46 6.95 -40.95
N PRO A 139 12.63 7.35 -41.48
CA PRO A 139 12.75 7.62 -42.90
C PRO A 139 12.68 6.27 -43.64
N ALA A 140 11.51 5.93 -44.19
CA ALA A 140 11.46 5.02 -45.33
C ALA A 140 11.87 5.85 -46.54
N GLY A 141 13.12 5.63 -46.98
CA GLY A 141 13.80 6.39 -48.01
C GLY A 141 13.00 6.49 -49.31
N ALA A 142 13.06 7.69 -49.90
CA ALA A 142 12.78 7.89 -51.30
C ALA A 142 13.99 7.46 -52.13
N ASP A 143 13.67 6.90 -53.30
CA ASP A 143 14.40 6.96 -54.56
C ASP A 143 15.51 5.94 -54.85
N ASP A 144 15.23 5.03 -55.78
CA ASP A 144 16.15 4.72 -56.88
C ASP A 144 15.34 4.45 -58.17
N GLY A 145 15.17 5.51 -58.97
CA GLY A 145 15.38 5.58 -60.42
C GLY A 145 14.81 4.49 -61.35
N ALA A 146 13.90 4.90 -62.25
CA ALA A 146 14.20 5.14 -63.69
C ALA A 146 12.93 5.11 -64.55
N GLU A 147 12.47 6.30 -64.95
CA GLU A 147 11.58 6.49 -66.09
C GLU A 147 12.32 6.24 -67.42
N ALA A 148 11.54 5.80 -68.40
CA ALA A 148 11.92 5.45 -69.76
C ALA A 148 12.51 6.61 -70.58
N ARG A 149 13.28 6.25 -71.62
CA ARG A 149 13.37 7.04 -72.86
C ARG A 149 13.40 6.16 -74.12
N PRO A 150 12.88 6.69 -75.24
CA PRO A 150 12.58 5.94 -76.47
C PRO A 150 13.73 5.99 -77.49
N GLU A 151 13.78 5.01 -78.39
CA GLU A 151 13.85 5.16 -79.87
C GLU A 151 13.27 3.88 -80.52
#